data_AF-T1CC25-F1
#
_entry.id   AF-T1CC25-F1
#
_cell.length_a   1.000
_cell.length_b   1.000
_cell.length_c   1.000
_cell.angle_alpha   90.00
_cell.angle_beta   90.00
_cell.angle_gamma   90.00
#
_symmetry.space_group_name_H-M   'P 1'
#
loop_
_entity.id
_entity.type
_entity.pdbx_description
1 polymer ?
#
loop_
_entity_poly.entity_id
_entity_poly.type
_entity_poly.pdbx_seq_one_letter_code
_entity_poly.pdbx_strand_id
1 'polypeptide(L)'
;MLLAVLGFSLSLIGTFLVRSGILISVHSFAVSPGRGVFLLTFLVVMIGAALSLYAWRVPHLKSEAGFELTARESFLLFNNILLVTACGTVFAGEMAPIISLALGLGKLSVGPPYFNPTFLISMLPLLALLAVGIHARWKRGGLGGQGRTLLLTLAASAIIGCVTAIVIFHGRGVLAPVGMTLGTWIIFSSLIDPIERLRRRIAIPRAV
;
A
#
# COMPACT_ATOMS: atom_id res chain seq x y z
N MET A 1 -8.88 6.10 8.56
CA MET A 1 -9.54 7.20 7.82
C MET A 1 -8.54 8.13 7.14
N LEU A 2 -7.48 8.58 7.83
CA LEU A 2 -6.51 9.50 7.24
C LEU A 2 -5.90 8.99 5.91
N LEU A 3 -5.47 7.73 5.85
CA LEU A 3 -4.92 7.15 4.61
C LEU A 3 -5.91 7.20 3.43
N ALA A 4 -7.20 6.98 3.67
CA ALA A 4 -8.23 7.06 2.64
C ALA A 4 -8.43 8.50 2.12
N VAL A 5 -8.42 9.49 3.03
CA VAL A 5 -8.47 10.92 2.67
C VAL A 5 -7.23 11.33 1.86
N LEU A 6 -6.05 10.85 2.25
CA LEU A 6 -4.82 11.09 1.50
C LEU A 6 -4.87 10.45 0.11
N GLY A 7 -5.34 9.21 0.01
CA GLY A 7 -5.51 8.52 -1.28
C GLY A 7 -6.46 9.26 -2.22
N PHE A 8 -7.62 9.70 -1.71
CA PHE A 8 -8.56 10.54 -2.46
C PHE A 8 -7.92 11.85 -2.93
N SER A 9 -7.24 12.54 -2.02
CA SER A 9 -6.55 13.80 -2.31
C SER A 9 -5.47 13.64 -3.38
N LEU A 10 -4.63 12.60 -3.28
CA LEU A 10 -3.60 12.31 -4.29
C LEU A 10 -4.19 11.97 -5.66
N SER A 11 -5.32 11.25 -5.71
CA SER A 11 -6.01 10.96 -6.97
C SER A 11 -6.51 12.23 -7.67
N LEU A 12 -7.02 13.20 -6.89
CA LEU A 12 -7.42 14.51 -7.41
C LEU A 12 -6.21 15.33 -7.88
N ILE A 13 -5.10 15.31 -7.13
CA ILE A 13 -3.85 15.97 -7.54
C ILE A 13 -3.34 15.37 -8.86
N GLY A 14 -3.32 14.04 -9.01
CA GLY A 14 -2.91 13.38 -10.25
C GLY A 14 -3.77 13.78 -11.44
N THR A 15 -5.10 13.89 -11.24
CA THR A 15 -6.03 14.37 -12.28
C THR A 15 -5.72 15.81 -12.68
N PHE A 16 -5.44 16.67 -11.71
CA PHE A 16 -5.01 18.05 -11.97
C PHE A 16 -3.69 18.09 -12.75
N LEU A 17 -2.66 17.33 -12.36
CA LEU A 17 -1.35 17.34 -13.02
C LEU A 17 -1.43 16.94 -14.50
N VAL A 18 -2.21 15.92 -14.84
CA VAL A 18 -2.32 15.42 -16.22
C VAL A 18 -3.25 16.30 -17.09
N ARG A 19 -4.29 16.91 -16.51
CA ARG A 19 -5.30 17.68 -17.27
C ARG A 19 -5.16 19.19 -17.21
N SER A 20 -4.35 19.75 -16.31
CA SER A 20 -4.13 21.20 -16.18
C SER A 20 -3.19 21.78 -17.24
N GLY A 21 -2.43 20.94 -17.94
CA GLY A 21 -1.41 21.39 -18.88
C GLY A 21 -0.12 21.92 -18.23
N ILE A 22 0.06 21.72 -16.91
CA ILE A 22 1.31 22.05 -16.18
C ILE A 22 2.48 21.19 -16.66
N LEU A 23 2.22 19.93 -17.03
CA LEU A 23 3.20 19.08 -17.69
C LEU A 23 3.18 19.36 -19.19
N ILE A 24 4.27 19.93 -19.71
CA ILE A 24 4.44 20.20 -21.14
C ILE A 24 4.70 18.87 -21.86
N SER A 25 3.61 18.20 -22.24
CA SER A 25 3.62 17.03 -23.12
C SER A 25 3.27 17.46 -24.54
N VAL A 26 3.93 16.86 -25.53
CA VAL A 26 3.61 17.02 -26.97
C VAL A 26 2.16 16.61 -27.32
N HIS A 27 1.45 15.92 -26.41
CA HIS A 27 0.03 15.58 -26.54
C HIS A 27 -0.85 16.29 -25.50
N SER A 28 -0.42 17.44 -24.97
CA SER A 28 -1.27 18.27 -24.09
C SER A 28 -2.38 18.94 -24.90
N PHE A 29 -3.44 18.19 -25.21
CA PHE A 29 -4.57 18.58 -26.05
C PHE A 29 -5.51 19.66 -25.46
N ALA A 30 -5.11 20.39 -24.41
CA ALA A 30 -5.99 21.37 -23.77
C ALA A 30 -5.22 22.43 -22.97
N VAL A 31 -4.52 23.33 -23.66
CA VAL A 31 -3.94 24.53 -23.04
C VAL A 31 -5.03 25.62 -22.95
N SER A 32 -6.05 25.41 -22.11
CA SER A 32 -7.05 26.45 -21.80
C SER A 32 -6.93 26.82 -20.32
N PRO A 33 -6.42 28.01 -19.96
CA PRO A 33 -6.23 28.45 -18.57
C PRO A 33 -7.47 28.28 -17.69
N GLY A 34 -8.67 28.45 -18.26
CA GLY A 34 -9.94 28.28 -17.54
C GLY A 34 -10.19 26.86 -16.99
N ARG A 35 -9.75 25.81 -17.70
CA ARG A 35 -9.92 24.42 -17.22
C ARG A 35 -8.97 24.10 -16.06
N GLY A 36 -7.76 24.65 -16.09
CA GLY A 36 -6.80 24.54 -14.99
C GLY A 36 -7.32 25.19 -13.71
N VAL A 37 -7.87 26.40 -13.81
CA VAL A 37 -8.48 27.12 -12.68
C VAL A 37 -9.68 26.35 -12.13
N PHE A 38 -10.58 25.85 -12.99
CA PHE A 38 -11.71 25.02 -12.55
C PHE A 38 -11.26 23.79 -11.75
N LEU A 39 -10.28 23.03 -12.28
CA LEU A 39 -9.75 21.84 -11.60
C LEU A 39 -9.03 22.21 -10.29
N LEU A 40 -8.32 23.34 -10.24
CA LEU A 40 -7.66 23.82 -9.03
C LEU A 40 -8.69 24.20 -7.96
N THR A 41 -9.73 24.95 -8.32
CA THR A 41 -10.82 25.30 -7.38
C THR A 41 -11.53 24.05 -6.89
N PHE A 42 -11.85 23.11 -7.78
CA PHE A 42 -12.44 21.82 -7.42
C PHE A 42 -11.55 21.04 -6.45
N LEU A 43 -10.24 20.97 -6.71
CA LEU A 43 -9.25 20.32 -5.86
C LEU A 43 -9.24 20.92 -4.45
N VAL A 44 -9.16 22.25 -4.33
CA VAL A 44 -9.15 22.96 -3.05
C VAL A 44 -10.44 22.70 -2.26
N VAL A 45 -11.60 22.78 -2.92
CA VAL A 45 -12.90 22.55 -2.26
C VAL A 45 -13.02 21.10 -1.78
N MET A 46 -12.67 20.12 -2.61
CA MET A 46 -12.81 18.70 -2.27
C MET A 46 -11.82 18.26 -1.18
N ILE A 47 -10.54 18.61 -1.32
CA ILE A 47 -9.52 18.28 -0.32
C ILE A 47 -9.79 19.03 0.99
N GLY A 48 -10.12 20.32 0.89
CA GLY A 48 -10.49 21.16 2.03
C GLY A 48 -11.66 20.56 2.80
N ALA A 49 -12.76 20.22 2.11
CA ALA A 49 -13.94 19.60 2.73
C ALA A 49 -13.59 18.26 3.40
N ALA A 50 -12.82 17.40 2.74
CA ALA A 50 -12.43 16.11 3.29
C ALA A 50 -11.55 16.24 4.55
N LEU A 51 -10.58 17.16 4.55
CA LEU A 51 -9.72 17.43 5.71
C LEU A 51 -10.47 18.12 6.85
N SER A 52 -11.35 19.07 6.55
CA SER A 52 -12.21 19.73 7.55
C SER A 52 -13.15 18.73 8.23
N LEU A 53 -13.80 17.85 7.46
CA LEU A 53 -14.63 16.77 8.00
C LEU A 53 -13.81 15.81 8.86
N TYR A 54 -12.60 15.47 8.45
CA TYR A 54 -11.70 14.64 9.25
C TYR A 54 -11.36 15.32 10.58
N ALA A 55 -10.89 16.57 10.55
CA ALA A 55 -10.53 17.33 11.74
C ALA A 55 -11.71 17.47 12.72
N TRP A 56 -12.92 17.68 12.21
CA TRP A 56 -14.13 17.73 13.02
C TRP A 56 -14.46 16.37 13.68
N ARG A 57 -14.15 15.25 13.01
CA ARG A 57 -14.45 13.90 13.52
C ARG A 57 -13.38 13.33 14.47
N VAL A 58 -12.15 13.85 14.44
CA VAL A 58 -11.02 13.41 15.29
C VAL A 58 -11.36 13.30 16.79
N PRO A 59 -12.05 14.25 17.44
CA PRO A 59 -12.35 14.18 18.87
C PRO A 59 -13.16 12.93 19.27
N HIS A 60 -13.98 12.41 18.34
CA HIS A 60 -14.83 11.23 18.54
C HIS A 60 -14.13 9.92 18.17
N LEU A 61 -12.91 9.98 17.62
CA LEU A 61 -12.13 8.83 17.16
C LEU A 61 -11.06 8.40 18.17
N LYS A 62 -11.10 8.92 19.39
CA LYS A 62 -10.20 8.50 20.47
C LYS A 62 -10.53 7.07 20.88
N SER A 63 -9.68 6.14 20.45
CA SER A 63 -9.65 4.78 20.98
C SER A 63 -8.72 4.77 22.18
N GLU A 64 -9.26 4.59 23.39
CA GLU A 64 -8.45 4.15 24.54
C GLU A 64 -8.03 2.70 24.29
N ALA A 65 -6.81 2.50 23.82
CA ALA A 65 -6.25 1.15 23.85
C ALA A 65 -4.74 1.20 23.70
N GLY A 66 -4.06 0.87 24.79
CA GLY A 66 -2.77 0.21 24.69
C GLY A 66 -3.01 -1.14 24.03
N PHE A 67 -2.53 -1.30 22.81
CA PHE A 67 -2.53 -2.59 22.12
C PHE A 67 -1.12 -3.18 22.18
N GLU A 68 -1.01 -4.49 22.35
CA GLU A 68 0.29 -5.17 22.28
C GLU A 68 0.85 -5.15 20.85
N LEU A 69 2.18 -5.13 20.72
CA LEU A 69 2.88 -5.18 19.42
C LEU A 69 2.49 -6.38 18.55
N THR A 70 2.06 -7.49 19.16
CA THR A 70 1.64 -8.71 18.46
C THR A 70 0.14 -8.76 18.13
N ALA A 71 -0.62 -7.72 18.49
CA ALA A 71 -2.05 -7.64 18.20
C ALA A 71 -2.31 -7.25 16.73
N ARG A 72 -3.47 -7.64 16.21
CA ARG A 72 -3.87 -7.33 14.82
C ARG A 72 -3.89 -5.83 14.54
N GLU A 73 -4.26 -5.03 15.53
CA GLU A 73 -4.27 -3.57 15.46
C GLU A 73 -2.86 -3.01 15.18
N SER A 74 -1.83 -3.59 15.78
CA SER A 74 -0.43 -3.21 15.55
C SER A 74 0.02 -3.55 14.13
N PHE A 75 -0.29 -4.74 13.63
CA PHE A 75 -0.01 -5.12 12.23
C PHE A 75 -0.74 -4.22 11.23
N LEU A 76 -1.99 -3.85 11.51
CA LEU A 76 -2.73 -2.89 10.68
C LEU A 76 -2.07 -1.52 10.70
N LEU A 77 -1.63 -1.04 11.87
CA LEU A 77 -0.95 0.25 12.00
C LEU A 77 0.38 0.25 11.22
N PHE A 78 1.23 -0.76 11.41
CA PHE A 78 2.50 -0.86 10.69
C PHE A 78 2.30 -0.93 9.17
N ASN A 79 1.33 -1.71 8.68
CA ASN A 79 1.01 -1.75 7.26
C ASN A 79 0.56 -0.39 6.73
N ASN A 80 -0.27 0.35 7.49
CA ASN A 80 -0.67 1.69 7.10
C ASN A 80 0.52 2.65 7.04
N ILE A 81 1.46 2.59 8.00
CA ILE A 81 2.68 3.40 7.97
C ILE A 81 3.50 3.09 6.72
N LEU A 82 3.71 1.81 6.39
CA LEU A 82 4.44 1.41 5.18
C LEU A 82 3.74 1.87 3.90
N LEU A 83 2.41 1.79 3.84
CA LEU A 83 1.63 2.32 2.71
C LEU A 83 1.77 3.83 2.56
N VAL A 84 1.71 4.59 3.66
CA VAL A 84 1.91 6.04 3.65
C VAL A 84 3.33 6.38 3.20
N THR A 85 4.34 5.68 3.70
CA THR A 85 5.75 5.87 3.30
C THR A 85 5.94 5.58 1.82
N ALA A 86 5.45 4.44 1.31
CA ALA A 86 5.52 4.11 -0.11
C ALA A 86 4.84 5.18 -0.97
N CYS A 87 3.64 5.61 -0.58
CA CYS A 87 2.89 6.67 -1.23
C CYS A 87 3.67 8.00 -1.25
N GLY A 88 4.23 8.41 -0.12
CA GLY A 88 5.02 9.63 0.01
C GLY A 88 6.28 9.62 -0.85
N THR A 89 6.98 8.49 -0.92
CA THR A 89 8.18 8.35 -1.77
C THR A 89 7.85 8.42 -3.26
N VAL A 90 6.77 7.76 -3.70
CA VAL A 90 6.33 7.84 -5.11
C VAL A 90 5.90 9.27 -5.43
N PHE A 91 5.10 9.89 -4.56
CA PHE A 91 4.68 11.29 -4.73
C PHE A 91 5.88 12.25 -4.80
N ALA A 92 6.89 12.08 -3.95
CA ALA A 92 8.10 12.89 -4.00
C ALA A 92 8.86 12.71 -5.32
N GLY A 93 8.98 11.47 -5.82
CA GLY A 93 9.58 11.18 -7.12
C GLY A 93 8.86 11.85 -8.29
N GLU A 94 7.53 11.85 -8.28
CA GLU A 94 6.70 12.51 -9.30
C GLU A 94 6.76 14.05 -9.22
N MET A 95 6.89 14.61 -8.02
CA MET A 95 6.99 16.07 -7.83
C MET A 95 8.39 16.61 -8.13
N ALA A 96 9.44 15.80 -8.01
CA ALA A 96 10.83 16.23 -8.17
C ALA A 96 11.14 16.90 -9.53
N PRO A 97 10.70 16.38 -10.70
CA PRO A 97 10.89 17.07 -11.98
C PRO A 97 10.26 18.46 -12.03
N ILE A 98 9.05 18.61 -11.49
CA ILE A 98 8.30 19.88 -11.48
C ILE A 98 9.00 20.89 -10.57
N ILE A 99 9.44 20.46 -9.38
CA ILE A 99 10.18 21.29 -8.43
C ILE A 99 11.53 21.72 -9.02
N SER A 100 12.28 20.79 -9.63
CA SER A 100 13.56 21.09 -10.29
C SER A 100 13.41 22.11 -11.40
N LEU A 101 12.32 22.01 -12.18
CA LEU A 101 12.00 22.97 -13.24
C LEU A 101 11.66 24.35 -12.66
N ALA A 102 10.86 24.41 -11.59
CA ALA A 102 10.47 25.66 -10.93
C ALA A 102 11.66 26.38 -10.28
N LEU A 103 12.65 25.64 -9.78
CA LEU A 103 13.88 26.18 -9.19
C LEU A 103 14.97 26.52 -10.21
N GLY A 104 14.76 26.27 -11.50
CA GLY A 104 15.76 26.51 -12.54
C GLY A 104 16.96 25.56 -12.51
N LEU A 105 16.86 24.43 -11.80
CA LEU A 105 17.94 23.43 -11.64
C LEU A 105 18.11 22.52 -12.86
N GLY A 106 17.33 22.74 -13.93
CA GLY A 106 17.33 21.95 -15.14
C GLY A 106 16.28 20.84 -15.15
N LYS A 107 16.20 20.11 -16.27
CA LYS A 107 15.26 19.02 -16.47
C LYS A 107 15.76 17.76 -15.75
N LEU A 108 15.18 17.50 -14.58
CA LEU A 108 15.39 16.25 -13.85
C LEU A 108 14.39 15.20 -14.35
N SER A 109 14.86 14.01 -14.70
CA SER A 109 14.01 12.86 -15.02
C SER A 109 14.22 11.79 -13.95
N VAL A 110 13.15 11.44 -13.24
CA VAL A 110 13.16 10.39 -12.22
C VAL A 110 12.58 9.13 -12.82
N GLY A 111 13.36 8.05 -12.85
CA GLY A 111 12.99 6.81 -13.53
C GLY A 111 13.04 5.57 -12.64
N PRO A 112 13.01 4.36 -13.24
CA PRO A 112 13.06 3.08 -12.53
C PRO A 112 14.15 2.95 -11.44
N PRO A 113 15.36 3.53 -11.60
CA PRO A 113 16.39 3.46 -10.56
C PRO A 113 15.99 4.10 -9.22
N TYR A 114 15.06 5.06 -9.21
CA TYR A 114 14.52 5.65 -7.99
C TYR A 114 13.32 4.86 -7.47
N PHE A 115 12.36 4.55 -8.35
CA PHE A 115 11.09 3.96 -7.92
C PHE A 115 11.22 2.50 -7.49
N ASN A 116 11.98 1.68 -8.22
CA ASN A 116 12.10 0.25 -7.93
C ASN A 116 12.62 -0.02 -6.51
N PRO A 117 13.81 0.49 -6.09
CA PRO A 117 14.31 0.21 -4.76
C PRO A 117 13.46 0.87 -3.67
N THR A 118 13.06 2.13 -3.85
CA THR A 118 12.32 2.88 -2.83
C THR A 118 10.96 2.26 -2.54
N PHE A 119 10.26 1.80 -3.58
CA PHE A 119 8.97 1.12 -3.42
C PHE A 119 9.14 -0.26 -2.78
N LEU A 120 10.16 -1.03 -3.18
CA LEU A 120 10.43 -2.36 -2.63
C LEU A 120 10.78 -2.33 -1.14
N ILE A 121 11.52 -1.31 -0.69
CA ILE A 121 11.86 -1.13 0.73
C ILE A 121 10.61 -1.11 1.61
N SER A 122 9.51 -0.50 1.13
CA SER A 122 8.25 -0.45 1.88
C SER A 122 7.35 -1.65 1.60
N MET A 123 7.30 -2.13 0.36
CA MET A 123 6.38 -3.20 -0.04
C MET A 123 6.77 -4.59 0.48
N LEU A 124 8.06 -4.94 0.49
CA LEU A 124 8.50 -6.25 0.99
C LEU A 124 8.12 -6.50 2.46
N PRO A 125 8.42 -5.60 3.41
CA PRO A 125 8.00 -5.79 4.80
C PRO A 125 6.48 -5.72 4.95
N LEU A 126 5.79 -4.89 4.17
CA LEU A 126 4.32 -4.82 4.18
C LEU A 126 3.70 -6.17 3.82
N LEU A 127 4.15 -6.80 2.74
CA LEU A 127 3.65 -8.12 2.31
C LEU A 127 3.91 -9.20 3.36
N ALA A 128 5.09 -9.18 3.99
CA ALA A 128 5.42 -10.11 5.07
C ALA A 128 4.53 -9.88 6.31
N LEU A 129 4.35 -8.64 6.74
CA LEU A 129 3.48 -8.27 7.87
C LEU A 129 2.02 -8.58 7.59
N LEU A 130 1.58 -8.47 6.34
CA LEU A 130 0.23 -8.84 5.91
C LEU A 130 -0.01 -10.34 6.10
N ALA A 131 0.91 -11.19 5.63
CA ALA A 131 0.80 -12.64 5.74
C ALA A 131 0.70 -13.11 7.21
N VAL A 132 1.40 -12.43 8.12
CA VAL A 132 1.37 -12.70 9.57
C VAL A 132 0.14 -12.08 10.23
N GLY A 133 -0.19 -10.83 9.88
CA GLY A 133 -1.23 -10.04 10.53
C GLY A 133 -2.65 -10.58 10.34
N ILE A 134 -2.90 -11.37 9.29
CA ILE A 134 -4.19 -12.06 9.08
C ILE A 134 -4.52 -13.00 10.25
N HIS A 135 -3.50 -13.63 10.83
CA HIS A 135 -3.63 -14.63 11.91
C HIS A 135 -3.50 -14.04 13.32
N ALA A 136 -3.21 -12.74 13.42
CA ALA A 136 -3.12 -12.06 14.71
C ALA A 136 -4.50 -11.91 15.35
N ARG A 137 -4.57 -12.11 16.67
CA ARG A 137 -5.81 -11.93 17.45
C ARG A 137 -6.02 -10.45 17.77
N TRP A 138 -7.29 -10.06 17.92
CA TRP A 138 -7.69 -8.71 18.35
C TRP A 138 -7.39 -8.51 19.84
N LYS A 139 -6.94 -7.30 20.22
CA LYS A 139 -6.75 -6.77 21.59
C LYS A 139 -5.77 -7.47 22.54
N ARG A 140 -5.64 -8.80 22.54
CA ARG A 140 -4.90 -9.57 23.58
C ARG A 140 -3.54 -10.12 23.14
N GLY A 141 -3.06 -9.74 21.96
CA GLY A 141 -1.78 -10.23 21.42
C GLY A 141 -1.73 -11.75 21.26
N GLY A 142 -0.64 -12.24 20.69
CA GLY A 142 -0.40 -13.66 20.49
C GLY A 142 -0.79 -14.15 19.09
N LEU A 143 0.24 -14.57 18.35
CA LEU A 143 0.15 -15.45 17.20
C LEU A 143 -0.29 -16.83 17.70
N GLY A 144 -1.55 -16.95 18.13
CA GLY A 144 -2.01 -18.07 18.95
C GLY A 144 -1.75 -19.41 18.28
N GLY A 145 -0.85 -20.24 18.81
CA GLY A 145 -0.54 -21.62 18.35
C GLY A 145 -0.09 -21.80 16.88
N GLN A 146 -0.32 -20.81 16.01
CA GLN A 146 -0.21 -20.89 14.56
C GLN A 146 1.17 -20.47 14.05
N GLY A 147 2.08 -20.03 14.93
CA GLY A 147 3.46 -19.70 14.55
C GLY A 147 4.16 -20.84 13.81
N ARG A 148 3.92 -22.10 14.23
CA ARG A 148 4.47 -23.28 13.53
C ARG A 148 3.86 -23.47 12.14
N THR A 149 2.54 -23.27 12.00
CA THR A 149 1.84 -23.36 10.71
C THR A 149 2.29 -22.25 9.75
N LEU A 150 2.50 -21.04 10.26
CA LEU A 150 3.04 -19.91 9.50
C LEU A 150 4.46 -20.18 9.01
N LEU A 151 5.33 -20.74 9.85
CA LEU A 151 6.69 -21.12 9.45
C LEU A 151 6.69 -22.24 8.42
N LEU A 152 5.82 -23.25 8.55
CA LEU A 152 5.69 -24.33 7.58
C LEU A 152 5.17 -23.83 6.23
N THR A 153 4.15 -22.97 6.23
CA THR A 153 3.63 -22.37 5.00
C THR A 153 4.63 -21.41 4.36
N LEU A 154 5.43 -20.69 5.16
CA LEU A 154 6.54 -19.88 4.66
C LEU A 154 7.59 -20.77 3.99
N ALA A 155 8.03 -21.85 4.64
CA ALA A 155 9.01 -22.77 4.05
C ALA A 155 8.50 -23.39 2.74
N ALA A 156 7.24 -23.83 2.70
CA ALA A 156 6.62 -24.35 1.48
C ALA A 156 6.55 -23.29 0.37
N SER A 157 6.15 -22.06 0.71
CA SER A 157 6.11 -20.95 -0.24
C SER A 157 7.49 -20.54 -0.75
N ALA A 158 8.55 -20.66 0.06
CA ALA A 158 9.92 -20.37 -0.34
C ALA A 158 10.43 -21.39 -1.37
N ILE A 159 10.13 -22.67 -1.17
CA ILE A 159 10.47 -23.72 -2.14
C ILE A 159 9.76 -23.44 -3.47
N ILE A 160 8.45 -23.20 -3.44
CA ILE A 160 7.65 -22.93 -4.64
C ILE A 160 8.10 -21.63 -5.32
N GLY A 161 8.39 -20.58 -4.55
CA GLY A 161 8.89 -19.30 -5.04
C GLY A 161 10.24 -19.43 -5.74
N CYS A 162 11.17 -20.22 -5.18
CA CYS A 162 12.45 -20.50 -5.81
C CYS A 162 12.31 -21.33 -7.09
N VAL A 163 11.50 -22.40 -7.07
CA VAL A 163 11.28 -23.26 -8.24
C VAL A 163 10.65 -22.46 -9.39
N THR A 164 9.59 -21.69 -9.10
CA THR A 164 8.93 -20.85 -10.11
C THR A 164 9.85 -19.77 -10.65
N ALA A 165 10.68 -19.14 -9.81
CA ALA A 165 11.67 -18.16 -10.24
C ALA A 165 12.70 -18.77 -11.20
N ILE A 166 13.19 -19.98 -10.92
CA ILE A 166 14.16 -20.68 -11.78
C ILE A 166 13.52 -21.06 -13.12
N VAL A 167 12.32 -21.64 -13.12
CA VAL A 167 11.65 -22.13 -14.33
C VAL A 167 11.22 -20.98 -15.26
N ILE A 168 10.66 -19.91 -14.70
CA ILE A 168 10.09 -18.81 -15.52
C ILE A 168 11.19 -17.80 -15.88
N PHE A 169 11.96 -17.34 -14.90
CA PHE A 169 12.92 -16.26 -15.09
C PHE A 169 14.32 -16.77 -15.43
N HIS A 170 14.53 -18.08 -15.54
CA HIS A 170 15.82 -18.69 -15.89
C HIS A 170 16.95 -18.22 -14.95
N GLY A 171 16.62 -17.98 -13.68
CA GLY A 171 17.57 -17.47 -12.67
C GLY A 171 17.95 -16.00 -12.83
N ARG A 172 17.30 -15.23 -13.71
CA ARG A 172 17.56 -13.79 -13.87
C ARG A 172 16.82 -12.97 -12.81
N GLY A 173 17.58 -12.35 -11.91
CA GLY A 173 17.07 -11.37 -10.94
C GLY A 173 16.86 -11.96 -9.55
N VAL A 174 17.63 -11.45 -8.57
CA VAL A 174 17.61 -11.89 -7.16
C VAL A 174 16.27 -11.58 -6.47
N LEU A 175 15.51 -10.61 -6.97
CA LEU A 175 14.23 -10.18 -6.40
C LEU A 175 13.03 -11.04 -6.85
N ALA A 176 13.14 -11.74 -7.98
CA ALA A 176 12.08 -12.61 -8.48
C ALA A 176 11.68 -13.72 -7.47
N PRO A 177 12.61 -14.50 -6.88
CA PRO A 177 12.25 -15.53 -5.90
C PRO A 177 11.65 -14.92 -4.63
N VAL A 178 12.10 -13.74 -4.19
CA VAL A 178 11.56 -13.06 -3.00
C VAL A 178 10.10 -12.66 -3.22
N GLY A 179 9.80 -12.02 -4.35
CA GLY A 179 8.43 -11.63 -4.69
C GLY A 179 7.49 -12.83 -4.85
N MET A 180 7.95 -13.89 -5.53
CA MET A 180 7.16 -15.12 -5.70
C MET A 180 6.91 -15.84 -4.37
N THR A 181 7.92 -15.88 -3.49
CA THR A 181 7.78 -16.45 -2.15
C THR A 181 6.73 -15.68 -1.33
N LEU A 182 6.84 -14.35 -1.26
CA LEU A 182 5.87 -13.55 -0.50
C LEU A 182 4.45 -13.64 -1.07
N GLY A 183 4.31 -13.62 -2.39
CA GLY A 183 3.01 -13.77 -3.05
C GLY A 183 2.35 -15.12 -2.77
N THR A 184 3.09 -16.21 -2.95
CA THR A 184 2.60 -17.56 -2.65
C THR A 184 2.35 -17.78 -1.16
N TRP A 185 3.17 -17.16 -0.29
CA TRP A 185 2.97 -17.21 1.15
C TRP A 185 1.66 -16.56 1.57
N ILE A 186 1.32 -15.38 1.03
CA ILE A 186 0.04 -14.72 1.30
C ILE A 186 -1.12 -15.61 0.86
N ILE A 187 -1.03 -16.22 -0.32
CA ILE A 187 -2.06 -17.14 -0.82
C ILE A 187 -2.27 -18.29 0.16
N PHE A 188 -1.20 -19.02 0.52
CA PHE A 188 -1.33 -20.14 1.46
C PHE A 188 -1.79 -19.70 2.85
N SER A 189 -1.25 -18.59 3.35
CA SER A 189 -1.65 -18.00 4.62
C SER A 189 -3.15 -17.68 4.65
N SER A 190 -3.71 -17.14 3.57
CA SER A 190 -5.14 -16.83 3.45
C SER A 190 -6.04 -18.07 3.40
N LEU A 191 -5.49 -19.22 2.98
CA LEU A 191 -6.22 -20.49 2.85
C LEU A 191 -6.26 -21.31 4.15
N ILE A 192 -5.40 -21.03 5.13
CA ILE A 192 -5.36 -21.74 6.42
C ILE A 192 -6.74 -21.71 7.10
N ASP A 193 -7.30 -20.51 7.28
CA ASP A 193 -8.59 -20.30 7.95
C ASP A 193 -9.77 -21.01 7.25
N PRO A 194 -9.98 -20.85 5.92
CA PRO A 194 -10.99 -21.59 5.17
C PRO A 194 -10.86 -23.11 5.28
N ILE A 195 -9.65 -23.64 5.12
CA ILE A 195 -9.39 -25.09 5.14
C ILE A 195 -9.65 -25.66 6.54
N GLU A 196 -9.22 -24.95 7.58
CA GLU A 196 -9.44 -25.40 8.96
C GLU A 196 -10.93 -25.39 9.33
N ARG A 197 -11.69 -24.38 8.88
CA ARG A 197 -13.16 -24.34 9.04
C ARG A 197 -13.85 -25.49 8.32
N LEU A 198 -13.42 -25.80 7.09
CA LEU A 198 -13.94 -26.93 6.32
C LEU A 198 -13.64 -28.27 7.01
N ARG A 199 -12.40 -28.46 7.49
CA ARG A 199 -11.97 -29.68 8.20
C ARG A 199 -12.74 -29.90 9.50
N ARG A 200 -13.06 -28.82 10.22
CA ARG A 200 -13.84 -28.87 11.47
C ARG A 200 -15.35 -29.03 11.24
N ARG A 201 -15.82 -29.12 9.98
CA ARG A 201 -17.26 -29.17 9.59
C ARG A 201 -18.11 -28.13 10.33
N ILE A 202 -17.55 -26.95 10.60
CA ILE A 202 -18.29 -25.90 11.29
C ILE A 202 -19.31 -25.36 10.28
N ALA A 203 -20.58 -25.68 10.52
CA ALA A 203 -21.69 -25.18 9.74
C ALA A 203 -21.66 -23.65 9.77
N ILE A 204 -21.80 -23.05 8.59
CA ILE A 204 -21.94 -21.60 8.43
C ILE A 204 -23.16 -21.19 9.28
N PRO A 205 -23.02 -20.32 10.30
CA PRO A 205 -24.19 -19.69 10.87
C PRO A 205 -24.84 -18.95 9.70
N ARG A 206 -26.07 -19.30 9.34
CA ARG A 206 -26.86 -18.49 8.42
C ARG A 206 -26.93 -17.10 9.05
N ALA A 207 -26.12 -16.17 8.53
CA ALA A 207 -26.17 -14.79 8.93
C ALA A 207 -27.55 -14.28 8.53
N VAL A 208 -28.38 -14.03 9.54
CA VAL A 208 -29.55 -13.15 9.47
C VAL A 208 -29.05 -11.73 9.66
#